data_AF-A0A9Q3C2H9-F1
#
_entry.id   AF-A0A9Q3C2H9-F1
#
_cell.length_a   1.000
_cell.length_b   1.000
_cell.length_c   1.000
_cell.angle_alpha   90.00
_cell.angle_beta   90.00
_cell.angle_gamma   90.00
#
_symmetry.space_group_name_H-M   'P 1'
#
loop_
_entity.id
_entity.type
_entity.pdbx_description
1 polymer ?
#
loop_
_entity_poly.entity_id
_entity_poly.type
_entity_poly.pdbx_seq_one_letter_code
_entity_poly.pdbx_strand_id
1 'polypeptide(L)'
;MWKRDCDTASKWIAEVKEYNKNRWDKSHMEPEFKEGDQVLVSTLSLNNLKGPKKMRDSFEPSRKHPVFPVSLVKPYFQTEEDRFPSRKKNPTPTEIVEVEDSPEPVKKIIKARKIILNGKDQRQYLVRFKNQTADKDKWL
;
A
#
# COMPACT_ATOMS: atom_id res chain seq x y z
N MET A 1 37.43 29.26 47.55
CA MET A 1 36.48 28.21 48.00
C MET A 1 35.38 27.89 46.96
N TRP A 2 35.53 28.24 45.67
CA TRP A 2 34.47 28.09 44.64
C TRP A 2 34.76 27.01 43.57
N LYS A 3 35.97 26.44 43.57
CA LYS A 3 36.42 25.51 42.52
C LYS A 3 35.85 24.09 42.69
N ARG A 4 35.60 23.69 43.95
CA ARG A 4 35.02 22.39 44.30
C ARG A 4 33.58 22.20 43.80
N ASP A 5 32.80 23.28 43.74
CA ASP A 5 31.40 23.21 43.32
C ASP A 5 31.28 23.07 41.79
N CYS A 6 32.19 23.68 41.02
CA CYS A 6 32.24 23.54 39.56
C CYS A 6 32.61 22.12 39.12
N ASP A 7 33.54 21.48 39.82
CA ASP A 7 33.95 20.10 39.53
C ASP A 7 32.82 19.11 39.84
N THR A 8 32.05 19.38 40.90
CA THR A 8 30.89 18.57 41.28
C THR A 8 29.74 18.73 40.27
N ALA A 9 29.46 19.96 39.84
CA ALA A 9 28.46 20.23 38.81
C ALA A 9 28.81 19.58 37.47
N SER A 10 30.10 19.60 37.08
CA SER A 10 30.55 18.98 35.83
C SER A 10 30.39 17.45 35.85
N LYS A 11 30.66 16.81 36.99
CA LYS A 11 30.43 15.36 37.17
C LYS A 11 28.94 15.01 37.08
N TRP A 12 28.08 15.78 37.73
CA TRP A 12 26.63 15.60 37.65
C TRP A 12 26.10 15.70 36.20
N ILE A 13 26.59 16.67 35.43
CA ILE A 13 26.19 16.83 34.03
C ILE A 13 26.65 15.63 33.18
N ALA A 14 27.86 15.11 33.43
CA ALA A 14 28.37 13.93 32.74
C ALA A 14 27.55 12.68 33.07
N GLU A 15 27.24 12.46 34.34
CA GLU A 15 26.47 11.32 34.82
C GLU A 15 25.03 11.34 34.29
N VAL A 16 24.39 12.51 34.23
CA VAL A 16 23.06 12.68 33.63
C VAL A 16 23.09 12.41 32.11
N LYS A 17 24.13 12.86 31.39
CA LYS A 17 24.29 12.56 29.97
C LYS A 17 24.47 11.07 29.72
N GLU A 18 25.27 10.40 30.54
CA GLU A 18 25.54 8.97 30.45
C GLU A 18 24.31 8.13 30.80
N TYR A 19 23.56 8.51 31.84
CA TYR A 19 22.26 7.93 32.17
C TYR A 19 21.26 8.08 31.03
N ASN A 20 21.16 9.27 30.43
CA ASN A 20 20.27 9.52 29.30
C ASN A 20 20.67 8.71 28.06
N LYS A 21 21.97 8.61 27.77
CA LYS A 21 22.50 7.79 26.68
C LYS A 21 22.16 6.32 26.89
N ASN A 22 22.46 5.77 28.07
CA ASN A 22 22.17 4.38 28.40
C ASN A 22 20.66 4.08 28.40
N ARG A 23 19.81 5.02 28.83
CA ARG A 23 18.35 4.90 28.77
C ARG A 23 17.84 4.91 27.33
N TRP A 24 18.41 5.78 26.49
CA TRP A 24 18.06 5.87 25.07
C TRP A 24 18.46 4.58 24.36
N ASP A 25 19.73 4.19 24.44
CA ASP A 25 20.28 3.02 23.74
C ASP A 25 19.57 1.72 24.14
N LYS A 26 19.19 1.54 25.42
CA LYS A 26 18.40 0.38 25.87
C LYS A 26 16.99 0.31 25.27
N SER A 27 16.41 1.44 24.92
CA SER A 27 15.05 1.52 24.36
C SER A 27 15.02 1.53 22.84
N HIS A 28 16.15 1.85 22.18
CA HIS A 28 16.26 1.94 20.73
C HIS A 28 17.15 0.80 20.22
N MET A 29 16.62 -0.40 20.26
CA MET A 29 17.21 -1.55 19.57
C MET A 29 16.66 -1.57 18.14
N GLU A 30 17.53 -1.45 17.14
CA GLU A 30 17.11 -1.67 15.76
C GLU A 30 16.71 -3.15 15.61
N PRO A 31 15.51 -3.42 15.05
CA PRO A 31 15.09 -4.79 14.81
C PRO A 31 15.99 -5.43 13.74
N GLU A 32 16.41 -6.66 13.97
CA GLU A 32 17.04 -7.48 12.95
C GLU A 32 15.97 -7.98 11.97
N PHE A 33 16.17 -7.76 10.67
CA PHE A 33 15.27 -8.23 9.61
C PHE A 33 15.98 -9.29 8.76
N LYS A 34 15.27 -10.37 8.43
CA LYS A 34 15.74 -11.40 7.50
C LYS A 34 14.89 -11.39 6.23
N GLU A 35 15.46 -11.89 5.14
CA GLU A 35 14.73 -12.07 3.89
C GLU A 35 13.54 -13.02 4.12
N GLY A 36 12.33 -12.56 3.79
CA GLY A 36 11.08 -13.32 3.99
C GLY A 36 10.25 -12.91 5.21
N ASP A 37 10.78 -12.07 6.11
CA ASP A 37 10.00 -11.58 7.25
C ASP A 37 8.87 -10.64 6.81
N GLN A 38 7.70 -10.81 7.43
CA GLN A 38 6.60 -9.87 7.26
C GLN A 38 6.89 -8.59 8.03
N VAL A 39 6.68 -7.45 7.37
CA VAL A 39 6.96 -6.14 7.94
C VAL A 39 5.83 -5.14 7.69
N LEU A 40 5.60 -4.27 8.66
CA LEU A 40 4.68 -3.15 8.55
C LEU A 40 5.38 -1.93 7.98
N VAL A 41 4.90 -1.48 6.82
CA VAL A 41 5.31 -0.23 6.19
C VAL A 41 4.37 0.87 6.63
N SER A 42 4.86 1.83 7.42
CA SER A 42 4.05 2.96 7.90
C SER A 42 3.76 3.95 6.75
N THR A 43 2.57 3.87 6.17
CA THR A 43 2.10 4.83 5.15
C THR A 43 1.70 6.18 5.74
N LEU A 44 1.42 6.27 7.04
CA LEU A 44 1.10 7.51 7.73
C LEU A 44 2.24 8.53 7.68
N SER A 45 3.50 8.07 7.65
CA SER A 45 4.69 8.93 7.53
C SER A 45 4.88 9.51 6.11
N LEU A 46 4.24 8.92 5.09
CA LEU A 46 4.25 9.46 3.72
C LEU A 46 3.36 10.70 3.58
N ASN A 47 2.34 10.85 4.45
CA ASN A 47 1.44 11.99 4.46
C ASN A 47 2.04 13.24 5.11
N ASN A 48 3.13 13.08 5.87
CA ASN A 48 3.92 14.19 6.42
C ASN A 48 4.89 14.82 5.40
N LEU A 49 4.84 14.41 4.12
CA LEU A 49 5.39 15.17 3.00
C LEU A 49 4.52 16.42 2.73
N LYS A 50 4.38 17.28 3.74
CA LYS A 50 3.55 18.47 3.70
C LYS A 50 4.33 19.61 3.05
N GLY A 51 3.94 19.90 1.82
CA GLY A 51 4.39 21.01 0.98
C GLY A 51 3.65 20.91 -0.36
N PRO A 52 3.44 22.01 -1.11
CA PRO A 52 2.80 21.96 -2.41
C PRO A 52 3.67 21.12 -3.36
N LYS A 53 3.37 19.83 -3.48
CA LYS A 53 3.85 19.01 -4.58
C LYS A 53 3.05 19.45 -5.80
N LYS A 54 3.64 20.34 -6.59
CA LYS A 54 3.25 20.44 -8.00
C LYS A 54 3.26 19.00 -8.55
N MET A 55 2.17 18.60 -9.20
CA MET A 55 2.18 17.41 -10.05
C MET A 55 3.31 17.66 -11.05
N ARG A 56 4.44 16.99 -10.86
CA ARG A 56 5.49 16.98 -11.88
C ARG A 56 4.97 16.00 -12.92
N ASP A 57 4.80 16.47 -14.15
CA ASP A 57 4.36 15.67 -15.32
C ASP A 57 5.38 14.58 -15.72
N SER A 58 6.31 14.23 -14.85
CA SER A 58 7.33 13.24 -15.12
C SER A 58 7.65 12.54 -13.82
N PHE A 59 7.28 11.26 -13.75
CA PHE A 59 7.81 10.31 -12.79
C PHE A 59 9.32 10.22 -13.06
N GLU A 60 10.12 11.11 -12.44
CA GLU A 60 11.58 11.03 -12.42
C GLU A 60 11.98 10.07 -11.29
N PRO A 61 12.34 8.80 -11.58
CA PRO A 61 12.74 7.82 -10.56
C PRO A 61 14.09 8.15 -9.88
N SER A 62 14.77 9.22 -10.30
CA SER A 62 16.18 9.48 -10.01
C SER A 62 16.45 10.39 -8.81
N ARG A 63 15.44 10.97 -8.14
CA ARG A 63 15.64 11.86 -6.97
C ARG A 63 15.19 11.31 -5.62
N LYS A 64 14.60 10.12 -5.59
CA LYS A 64 14.35 9.40 -4.34
C LYS A 64 15.23 8.17 -4.35
N HIS A 65 15.94 7.93 -3.26
CA HIS A 65 16.66 6.67 -3.11
C HIS A 65 15.63 5.55 -3.30
N PRO A 66 15.83 4.59 -4.22
CA PRO A 66 14.90 3.47 -4.43
C PRO A 66 14.83 2.54 -3.20
N VAL A 67 15.59 2.86 -2.15
CA VAL A 67 15.73 2.11 -0.92
C VAL A 67 14.86 2.77 0.13
N PHE A 68 13.84 2.04 0.59
CA PHE A 68 13.03 2.44 1.72
C PHE A 68 13.90 2.40 2.98
N PRO A 69 13.94 3.46 3.81
CA PRO A 69 14.74 3.45 5.03
C PRO A 69 14.21 2.37 5.99
N VAL A 70 15.07 1.41 6.31
CA VAL A 70 14.76 0.25 7.16
C VAL A 70 14.32 0.67 8.56
N SER A 71 14.76 1.83 9.04
CA SER A 71 14.36 2.40 10.34
C SER A 71 12.87 2.75 10.45
N LEU A 72 12.16 2.92 9.33
CA LEU A 72 10.72 3.17 9.31
C LEU A 72 9.90 1.88 9.21
N VAL A 73 10.57 0.75 9.01
CA VAL A 73 9.97 -0.57 8.92
C VAL A 73 9.80 -1.10 10.34
N LYS A 74 8.61 -1.64 10.64
CA LYS A 74 8.33 -2.28 11.93
C LYS A 74 8.11 -3.78 11.71
N PRO A 75 8.59 -4.66 12.60
CA PRO A 75 8.28 -6.07 12.52
C PRO A 75 6.76 -6.29 12.60
N TYR A 76 6.23 -7.13 11.71
CA TYR A 76 4.83 -7.53 11.76
C TYR A 76 4.68 -8.73 12.68
N PHE A 77 3.77 -8.64 13.64
CA PHE A 77 3.37 -9.78 14.46
C PHE A 77 1.93 -10.15 14.11
N GLN A 78 1.71 -11.44 13.83
CA GLN A 78 0.36 -11.95 13.61
C GLN A 78 -0.48 -11.72 14.85
N THR A 79 -1.76 -11.40 14.64
CA THR A 79 -2.68 -11.20 15.76
C THR A 79 -3.10 -12.55 16.30
N GLU A 80 -2.59 -12.90 17.47
CA GLU A 80 -3.05 -14.05 18.24
C GLU A 80 -4.43 -13.76 18.85
N GLU A 81 -5.42 -14.57 18.50
CA GLU A 81 -6.81 -14.42 18.99
C GLU A 81 -6.91 -14.67 20.49
N ASP A 82 -6.15 -15.63 21.01
CA ASP A 82 -6.12 -15.98 22.42
C ASP A 82 -5.58 -14.84 23.29
N ARG A 83 -4.62 -14.08 22.78
CA ARG A 83 -4.04 -12.93 23.50
C ARG A 83 -4.93 -11.68 23.41
N PHE A 84 -5.68 -11.53 22.32
CA PHE A 84 -6.50 -10.34 22.05
C PHE A 84 -7.93 -10.70 21.61
N PRO A 85 -8.74 -11.31 22.50
CA PRO A 85 -10.06 -11.83 22.13
C PRO A 85 -11.06 -10.74 21.70
N SER A 86 -10.88 -9.50 22.17
CA SER A 86 -11.78 -8.37 21.85
C SER A 86 -11.47 -7.67 20.51
N ARG A 87 -10.47 -8.13 19.74
CA ARG A 87 -10.05 -7.46 18.50
C ARG A 87 -10.96 -7.88 17.34
N LYS A 88 -11.75 -6.94 16.81
CA LYS A 88 -12.56 -7.18 15.60
C LYS A 88 -11.65 -7.36 14.39
N LYS A 89 -11.75 -8.50 13.70
CA LYS A 89 -11.09 -8.71 12.42
C LYS A 89 -11.79 -7.88 11.35
N ASN A 90 -11.04 -7.08 10.60
CA ASN A 90 -11.58 -6.48 9.39
C ASN A 90 -11.89 -7.60 8.40
N PRO A 91 -12.99 -7.51 7.62
CA PRO A 91 -13.26 -8.48 6.57
C PRO A 91 -12.06 -8.49 5.62
N THR A 92 -11.51 -9.68 5.39
CA THR A 92 -10.48 -9.90 4.38
C THR A 92 -11.04 -9.44 3.03
N PRO A 93 -10.29 -8.69 2.20
CA PRO A 93 -10.73 -8.37 0.86
C PRO A 93 -11.08 -9.67 0.13
N THR A 94 -12.33 -9.78 -0.32
CA THR A 94 -12.79 -10.97 -1.05
C THR A 94 -11.92 -11.13 -2.29
N GLU A 95 -11.36 -12.33 -2.50
CA GLU A 95 -10.71 -12.66 -3.76
C GLU A 95 -11.68 -12.39 -4.91
N ILE A 96 -11.19 -11.72 -5.96
CA ILE A 96 -11.98 -11.45 -7.15
C ILE A 96 -12.18 -12.79 -7.85
N VAL A 97 -13.31 -13.43 -7.61
CA VAL A 97 -13.71 -14.62 -8.35
C VAL A 97 -14.02 -14.18 -9.78
N GLU A 98 -13.23 -14.63 -10.75
CA GLU A 98 -13.55 -14.50 -12.17
C GLU A 98 -14.82 -15.31 -12.45
N VAL A 99 -15.96 -14.64 -12.52
CA VAL A 99 -17.24 -15.29 -12.90
C VAL A 99 -17.24 -15.43 -14.42
N GLU A 100 -16.80 -16.59 -14.90
CA GLU A 100 -17.06 -17.03 -16.26
C GLU A 100 -18.58 -17.31 -16.41
N ASP A 101 -19.18 -16.80 -17.49
CA ASP A 101 -20.57 -17.02 -17.92
C ASP A 101 -21.73 -16.21 -17.28
N SER A 102 -21.55 -14.92 -17.01
CA SER A 102 -22.69 -13.98 -16.98
C SER A 102 -22.80 -13.21 -18.31
N PRO A 103 -23.99 -13.08 -18.92
CA PRO A 103 -24.14 -12.35 -20.18
C PRO A 103 -23.69 -10.90 -20.00
N GLU A 104 -22.57 -10.56 -20.62
CA GLU A 104 -21.95 -9.24 -20.49
C GLU A 104 -22.94 -8.14 -20.89
N PRO A 105 -23.12 -7.10 -20.06
CA PRO A 105 -24.12 -6.08 -20.33
C PRO A 105 -23.73 -5.27 -21.56
N VAL A 106 -24.63 -5.23 -22.54
CA VAL A 106 -24.47 -4.47 -23.78
C VAL A 106 -24.41 -2.96 -23.48
N LYS A 107 -23.41 -2.27 -24.05
CA LYS A 107 -23.30 -0.80 -23.98
C LYS A 107 -24.05 -0.13 -25.14
N LYS A 108 -23.81 -0.58 -26.37
CA LYS A 108 -24.37 0.05 -27.59
C LYS A 108 -24.40 -0.91 -28.77
N ILE A 109 -25.41 -0.75 -29.63
CA ILE A 109 -25.49 -1.36 -30.97
C ILE A 109 -24.87 -0.38 -31.99
N ILE A 110 -23.90 -0.85 -32.78
CA ILE A 110 -23.16 -0.03 -33.76
C ILE A 110 -23.78 -0.14 -35.14
N LYS A 111 -24.05 -1.37 -35.58
CA LYS A 111 -24.58 -1.68 -36.92
C LYS A 111 -25.63 -2.78 -36.85
N ALA A 112 -26.50 -2.81 -37.85
CA ALA A 112 -27.43 -3.92 -38.08
C ALA A 112 -27.23 -4.44 -39.51
N ARG A 113 -27.38 -5.75 -39.70
CA ARG A 113 -27.37 -6.40 -41.02
C ARG A 113 -28.47 -7.45 -41.10
N LYS A 114 -28.96 -7.71 -42.31
CA LYS A 114 -29.90 -8.79 -42.58
C LYS A 114 -29.14 -9.93 -43.25
N ILE A 115 -29.30 -11.14 -42.74
CA ILE A 115 -28.69 -12.36 -43.27
C ILE A 115 -29.75 -13.45 -43.40
N ILE A 116 -29.54 -14.37 -44.34
CA ILE A 116 -30.40 -15.53 -44.53
C ILE A 116 -29.69 -16.71 -43.89
N LEU A 117 -30.16 -17.13 -42.71
CA LEU A 117 -29.65 -18.30 -41.98
C LEU A 117 -30.76 -19.34 -41.97
N ASN A 118 -30.44 -20.57 -42.38
CA ASN A 118 -31.39 -21.68 -42.44
C ASN A 118 -32.66 -21.36 -43.26
N GLY A 119 -32.51 -20.61 -44.36
CA GLY A 119 -33.60 -20.20 -45.24
C GLY A 119 -34.54 -19.14 -44.64
N LYS A 120 -34.23 -18.59 -43.47
CA LYS A 120 -35.00 -17.53 -42.82
C LYS A 120 -34.21 -16.23 -42.78
N ASP A 121 -34.92 -15.13 -43.03
CA ASP A 121 -34.41 -13.79 -42.86
C ASP A 121 -34.19 -13.48 -41.37
N GLN A 122 -32.94 -13.35 -40.95
CA GLN A 122 -32.57 -12.96 -39.59
C GLN A 122 -31.82 -11.62 -39.59
N ARG A 123 -32.08 -10.79 -38.59
CA ARG A 123 -31.35 -9.54 -38.35
C ARG A 123 -30.30 -9.77 -37.29
N GLN A 124 -29.05 -9.43 -37.61
CA GLN A 124 -27.93 -9.43 -36.68
C GLN A 124 -27.50 -8.00 -36.35
N TYR A 125 -26.98 -7.82 -35.14
CA TYR A 125 -26.50 -6.54 -34.61
C TYR A 125 -25.02 -6.65 -34.22
N LEU A 126 -24.23 -5.65 -34.60
CA LEU A 126 -22.86 -5.50 -34.12
C LEU A 126 -22.91 -4.79 -32.77
N VAL A 127 -22.51 -5.49 -31.72
CA VAL A 127 -22.71 -5.07 -30.33
C VAL A 127 -21.36 -4.75 -29.67
N ARG A 128 -21.32 -3.62 -28.94
CA ARG A 128 -20.22 -3.24 -28.04
C ARG A 128 -20.60 -3.48 -26.60
N PHE A 129 -19.80 -4.26 -25.88
CA PHE A 129 -20.02 -4.59 -24.46
C PHE A 129 -19.51 -3.47 -23.54
N LYS A 130 -20.06 -3.39 -22.32
CA LYS A 130 -19.54 -2.48 -21.29
C LYS A 130 -18.15 -2.95 -20.85
N ASN A 131 -17.25 -2.00 -20.62
CA ASN A 131 -15.88 -2.23 -20.14
C ASN A 131 -14.96 -3.03 -21.09
N GLN A 132 -15.33 -3.18 -22.37
CA GLN A 132 -14.48 -3.80 -23.39
C GLN A 132 -14.05 -2.79 -24.46
N THR A 133 -12.87 -3.05 -25.06
CA THR A 133 -12.35 -2.32 -26.21
C THR A 133 -13.05 -2.75 -27.50
N ALA A 134 -12.89 -1.95 -28.57
CA ALA A 134 -13.53 -2.20 -29.86
C ALA A 134 -13.14 -3.54 -30.51
N ASP A 135 -12.01 -4.12 -30.11
CA ASP A 135 -11.50 -5.38 -30.65
C ASP A 135 -12.37 -6.59 -30.28
N LYS A 136 -13.21 -6.46 -29.25
CA LYS A 136 -14.13 -7.50 -28.78
C LYS A 136 -15.56 -7.33 -29.31
N ASP A 137 -15.81 -6.35 -30.19
CA ASP A 137 -17.13 -6.14 -30.81
C ASP A 137 -17.48 -7.35 -31.70
N LYS A 138 -18.65 -7.98 -31.47
CA LYS A 138 -19.11 -9.15 -32.25
C LYS A 138 -20.55 -9.00 -32.75
N TRP A 139 -20.86 -9.73 -33.83
CA TRP A 139 -22.22 -9.82 -34.38
C TRP A 139 -23.03 -10.84 -33.56
N LEU A 140 -24.18 -10.40 -33.04
CA LEU A 140 -25.18 -11.21 -32.34
C LEU A 140 -26.51 -11.21 -33.12
#